data_AF-A0A8S3I226-F1
#
_entry.id   AF-A0A8S3I226-F1
#
_cell.length_a   1.000
_cell.length_b   1.000
_cell.length_c   1.000
_cell.angle_alpha   90.00
_cell.angle_beta   90.00
_cell.angle_gamma   90.00
#
_symmetry.space_group_name_H-M   'P 1'
#
loop_
_entity.id
_entity.type
_entity.pdbx_description
1 polymer ?
#
loop_
_entity_poly.entity_id
_entity_poly.type
_entity_poly.pdbx_seq_one_letter_code
_entity_poly.pdbx_strand_id
1 'polypeptide(L)'
;MFFLFKVYFLEELLSAFVTPLVLCFQFRRKSLQIIDFLRNFTVDVQGVGDVCSFAQLDITKHGDLKWFVPIRPKSPSNTDGGITNDGKLELSLMHFHHTNPNWQMSKQCEVYLEKIQERAVENMHGSSILQQSMNDMQNLQAQQSFYSDPL
;
A
#
# COMPACT_ATOMS: atom_id res chain seq x y z
N MET A 1 -12.84 -0.07 -29.07
CA MET A 1 -13.13 -1.50 -28.86
C MET A 1 -12.36 -2.41 -29.84
N PHE A 2 -12.42 -2.21 -31.16
CA PHE A 2 -11.76 -3.09 -32.14
C PHE A 2 -10.22 -3.11 -32.14
N PHE A 3 -9.56 -1.99 -31.81
CA PHE A 3 -8.08 -1.93 -31.77
C PHE A 3 -7.51 -2.78 -30.62
N LEU A 4 -8.12 -2.72 -29.44
CA LEU A 4 -7.71 -3.51 -28.27
C LEU A 4 -7.84 -5.00 -28.54
N PHE A 5 -8.97 -5.45 -29.13
CA PHE A 5 -9.18 -6.86 -29.46
C PHE A 5 -8.11 -7.41 -30.41
N LYS A 6 -7.70 -6.63 -31.42
CA LYS A 6 -6.63 -7.04 -32.35
C LYS A 6 -5.27 -7.13 -31.67
N VAL A 7 -4.96 -6.18 -30.78
CA VAL A 7 -3.70 -6.20 -30.02
C VAL A 7 -3.66 -7.41 -29.07
N TYR A 8 -4.74 -7.66 -28.32
CA TYR A 8 -4.84 -8.83 -27.44
C TYR A 8 -4.72 -10.15 -28.22
N PHE A 9 -5.40 -10.28 -29.36
CA PHE A 9 -5.31 -11.50 -30.18
C PHE A 9 -3.89 -11.74 -30.71
N LEU A 10 -3.18 -10.68 -31.11
CA LEU A 10 -1.78 -10.77 -31.53
C LEU A 10 -0.84 -11.08 -30.36
N GLU A 11 -1.07 -10.49 -29.20
CA GLU A 11 -0.30 -10.76 -27.98
C GLU A 11 -0.43 -12.22 -27.55
N GLU A 12 -1.64 -12.78 -27.57
CA GLU A 12 -1.88 -14.20 -27.27
C GLU A 12 -1.13 -15.12 -28.24
N LEU A 13 -1.21 -14.84 -29.55
CA LEU A 13 -0.50 -15.64 -30.55
C LEU A 13 1.02 -15.54 -30.41
N LEU A 14 1.54 -14.34 -30.14
CA LEU A 14 2.98 -14.11 -29.93
C LEU A 14 3.46 -14.65 -28.59
N SER A 15 2.62 -14.67 -27.55
CA SER A 15 2.95 -15.15 -26.21
C SER A 15 3.42 -16.60 -26.24
N ALA A 16 2.80 -17.45 -27.05
CA ALA A 16 3.22 -18.85 -27.24
C ALA A 16 4.68 -18.98 -27.74
N PHE A 17 5.17 -18.01 -28.52
CA PHE A 17 6.55 -17.99 -29.01
C PHE A 17 7.50 -17.21 -28.08
N VAL A 18 7.03 -16.13 -27.46
CA VAL A 18 7.83 -15.28 -26.58
C VAL A 18 8.09 -15.98 -25.23
N THR A 19 7.09 -16.67 -24.68
CA THR A 19 7.19 -17.36 -23.38
C THR A 19 8.36 -18.35 -23.31
N PRO A 20 8.56 -19.30 -24.24
CA PRO A 20 9.71 -20.20 -24.18
C PRO A 20 11.05 -19.46 -24.30
N LEU A 21 11.12 -18.36 -25.05
CA LEU A 21 12.32 -17.52 -25.13
C LEU A 21 12.61 -16.83 -23.79
N VAL A 22 11.59 -16.25 -23.15
CA VAL A 22 11.71 -15.62 -21.82
C VAL A 22 12.12 -16.66 -20.77
N LEU A 23 11.52 -17.86 -20.78
CA LEU A 23 11.85 -18.93 -19.85
C LEU A 23 13.30 -19.43 -20.03
N CYS A 24 13.73 -19.67 -21.27
CA CYS A 24 15.08 -20.18 -21.54
C CYS A 24 16.18 -19.15 -21.23
N PHE A 25 15.97 -17.87 -21.57
CA PHE A 25 17.03 -16.86 -21.48
C PHE A 25 16.93 -15.97 -20.24
N GLN A 26 15.75 -15.43 -19.93
CA GLN A 26 15.60 -14.46 -18.83
C GLN A 26 15.40 -15.15 -17.49
N PHE A 27 14.48 -16.12 -17.43
CA PHE A 27 14.16 -16.82 -16.19
C PHE A 27 15.36 -17.61 -15.68
N ARG A 28 16.08 -18.31 -16.57
CA ARG A 28 17.32 -19.02 -16.23
C ARG A 28 18.36 -18.13 -15.53
N ARG A 29 18.54 -16.89 -16.00
CA ARG A 29 19.52 -15.94 -15.43
C ARG A 29 19.13 -15.45 -14.03
N LYS A 30 17.83 -15.44 -13.69
CA LYS A 30 17.32 -15.01 -12.38
C LYS A 30 17.03 -16.17 -11.42
N SER A 31 17.23 -17.41 -11.84
CA SER A 31 16.91 -18.63 -11.07
C SER A 31 17.49 -18.63 -9.64
N LEU A 32 18.74 -18.19 -9.45
CA LEU A 32 19.35 -18.10 -8.13
C LEU A 32 18.60 -17.13 -7.21
N GLN A 33 18.25 -15.94 -7.71
CA GLN A 33 17.49 -14.95 -6.93
C GLN A 33 16.10 -15.45 -6.55
N ILE A 34 15.47 -16.24 -7.43
CA ILE A 34 14.16 -16.85 -7.16
C ILE A 34 14.28 -17.91 -6.05
N ILE A 35 15.30 -18.76 -6.11
CA ILE A 35 15.54 -19.78 -5.07
C ILE A 35 15.85 -19.10 -3.73
N ASP A 36 16.68 -18.05 -3.74
CA ASP A 36 16.99 -17.29 -2.54
C ASP A 36 15.75 -16.60 -1.98
N PHE A 37 14.87 -16.07 -2.84
CA PHE A 37 13.58 -15.54 -2.42
C PHE A 37 12.73 -16.63 -1.75
N LEU A 38 12.53 -17.78 -2.40
CA LEU A 38 11.70 -18.85 -1.85
C LEU A 38 12.25 -19.36 -0.51
N ARG A 39 13.58 -19.47 -0.36
CA ARG A 39 14.18 -19.92 0.90
C ARG A 39 14.04 -18.91 2.03
N ASN A 40 14.28 -17.64 1.73
CA ASN A 40 14.31 -16.59 2.76
C ASN A 40 12.91 -16.06 3.12
N PHE A 41 11.92 -16.23 2.25
CA PHE A 41 10.55 -15.73 2.43
C PHE A 41 9.51 -16.86 2.53
N THR A 42 9.92 -18.09 2.86
CA THR A 42 9.00 -19.18 3.25
C THR A 42 9.07 -19.40 4.75
N VAL A 43 7.92 -19.53 5.38
CA VAL A 43 7.75 -19.67 6.82
C VAL A 43 6.65 -20.69 7.11
N ASP A 44 6.91 -21.59 8.06
CA ASP A 44 5.93 -22.60 8.49
C ASP A 44 4.92 -21.98 9.45
N VAL A 45 3.63 -22.12 9.14
CA VAL A 45 2.52 -21.66 9.97
C VAL A 45 1.73 -22.86 10.48
N GLN A 46 1.60 -22.96 11.80
CA GLN A 46 0.89 -24.05 12.46
C GLN A 46 -0.53 -24.20 11.91
N GLY A 47 -0.84 -25.40 11.38
CA GLY A 47 -2.16 -25.72 10.82
C GLY A 47 -2.36 -25.35 9.34
N VAL A 48 -1.39 -24.67 8.71
CA VAL A 48 -1.41 -24.33 7.28
C VAL A 48 -0.23 -24.96 6.53
N GLY A 49 0.96 -24.93 7.12
CA GLY A 49 2.22 -25.39 6.52
C GLY A 49 3.08 -24.23 6.00
N ASP A 50 3.96 -24.54 5.04
CA ASP A 50 4.87 -23.57 4.41
C ASP A 50 4.11 -22.52 3.59
N VAL A 51 4.18 -21.27 4.03
CA VAL A 51 3.56 -20.13 3.35
C VAL A 51 4.57 -19.02 3.08
N CYS A 52 4.23 -18.16 2.13
CA CYS A 52 5.00 -16.95 1.87
C CYS A 52 4.92 -15.99 3.07
N SER A 53 6.06 -15.48 3.53
CA SER A 53 6.13 -14.58 4.69
C SER A 53 5.36 -13.27 4.46
N PHE A 54 5.30 -12.79 3.22
CA PHE A 54 4.51 -11.63 2.84
C PHE A 54 3.00 -11.85 2.98
N ALA A 55 2.53 -13.10 2.85
CA ALA A 55 1.10 -13.43 2.96
C ALA A 55 0.57 -13.33 4.39
N GLN A 56 1.45 -13.27 5.40
CA GLN A 56 1.07 -13.04 6.79
C GLN A 56 0.71 -11.59 7.10
N LEU A 57 0.92 -10.67 6.15
CA LEU A 57 0.59 -9.24 6.30
C LEU A 57 1.32 -8.57 7.50
N ASP A 58 2.56 -9.01 7.77
CA ASP A 58 3.39 -8.50 8.87
C ASP A 58 4.16 -7.24 8.45
N ILE A 59 3.57 -6.08 8.71
CA ILE A 59 4.15 -4.76 8.42
C ILE A 59 5.47 -4.50 9.15
N THR A 60 5.74 -5.22 10.26
CA THR A 60 6.98 -4.99 11.03
C THR A 60 8.19 -5.61 10.34
N LYS A 61 7.98 -6.67 9.55
CA LYS A 61 9.04 -7.38 8.84
C LYS A 61 9.16 -6.96 7.38
N HIS A 62 8.03 -6.70 6.73
CA HIS A 62 7.96 -6.50 5.28
C HIS A 62 7.32 -5.16 4.87
N GLY A 63 6.91 -4.31 5.82
CA GLY A 63 6.26 -3.03 5.53
C GLY A 63 7.21 -2.00 4.91
N ASP A 64 6.63 -1.06 4.16
CA ASP A 64 7.35 0.05 3.55
C ASP A 64 7.64 1.14 4.60
N LEU A 65 8.92 1.46 4.78
CA LEU A 65 9.38 2.48 5.71
C LEU A 65 8.73 3.86 5.48
N LYS A 66 8.36 4.19 4.24
CA LYS A 66 7.70 5.46 3.90
C LYS A 66 6.26 5.52 4.38
N TRP A 67 5.60 4.37 4.48
CA TRP A 67 4.23 4.21 4.96
C TRP A 67 4.15 3.98 6.46
N PHE A 68 5.31 3.88 7.12
CA PHE A 68 5.40 3.61 8.54
C PHE A 68 5.04 4.84 9.38
N VAL A 69 4.10 4.66 10.30
CA VAL A 69 3.75 5.62 11.34
C VAL A 69 4.72 5.40 12.52
N PRO A 70 5.45 6.39 13.05
CA PRO A 70 6.58 6.12 13.94
C PRO A 70 6.13 5.48 15.26
N ILE A 71 6.31 4.16 15.38
CA ILE A 71 6.21 3.41 16.63
C ILE A 71 7.59 2.81 16.94
N ARG A 72 8.51 3.68 17.41
CA ARG A 72 9.89 3.39 17.82
C ARG A 72 10.80 2.68 16.80
N PRO A 73 12.01 3.22 16.52
CA PRO A 73 12.96 2.56 15.65
C PRO A 73 13.58 1.39 16.41
N LYS A 74 13.28 0.15 16.02
CA LYS A 74 14.33 -0.87 16.06
C LYS A 74 15.13 -0.70 14.78
N SER A 75 16.43 -0.51 14.99
CA SER A 75 17.49 -0.30 14.00
C SER A 75 17.19 -0.92 12.63
N PRO A 76 17.47 -0.21 11.52
CA PRO A 76 17.44 -0.83 10.20
C PRO A 76 18.55 -1.90 10.20
N SER A 77 18.19 -3.14 10.49
CA SER A 77 19.02 -4.24 10.01
C SER A 77 18.99 -4.11 8.51
N ASN A 78 20.14 -3.74 7.93
CA ASN A 78 20.37 -3.64 6.50
C ASN A 78 19.91 -4.93 5.82
N THR A 79 18.67 -4.96 5.35
CA THR A 79 18.08 -6.09 4.63
C THR A 79 17.18 -5.50 3.56
N ASP A 80 17.79 -4.70 2.68
CA ASP A 80 17.15 -4.02 1.55
C ASP A 80 16.44 -4.98 0.57
N GLY A 81 16.55 -6.30 0.76
CA GLY A 81 15.93 -7.31 -0.10
C GLY A 81 14.52 -7.78 0.30
N GLY A 82 13.98 -7.37 1.45
CA GLY A 82 12.75 -7.95 2.01
C GLY A 82 11.59 -7.00 2.28
N ILE A 83 11.71 -5.74 1.87
CA ILE A 83 10.71 -4.69 2.10
C ILE A 83 9.76 -4.61 0.89
N THR A 84 8.47 -4.43 1.17
CA THR A 84 7.49 -4.16 0.11
C THR A 84 7.57 -2.71 -0.36
N ASN A 85 7.33 -2.50 -1.65
CA ASN A 85 7.31 -1.16 -2.24
C ASN A 85 5.88 -0.65 -2.36
N ASP A 86 5.73 0.67 -2.32
CA ASP A 86 4.49 1.41 -2.61
C ASP A 86 3.35 1.13 -1.62
N GLY A 87 3.67 0.72 -0.40
CA GLY A 87 2.65 0.47 0.63
C GLY A 87 1.72 -0.72 0.34
N LYS A 88 2.12 -1.64 -0.54
CA LYS A 88 1.27 -2.75 -0.99
C LYS A 88 0.86 -3.66 0.16
N LEU A 89 1.74 -3.85 1.14
CA LEU A 89 1.45 -4.71 2.29
C LEU A 89 0.42 -4.06 3.22
N GLU A 90 0.57 -2.77 3.46
CA GLU A 90 -0.29 -1.93 4.29
C GLU A 90 -1.70 -1.85 3.69
N LEU A 91 -1.79 -1.64 2.38
CA LEU A 91 -3.06 -1.63 1.67
C LEU A 91 -3.71 -3.03 1.69
N SER A 92 -2.92 -4.07 1.47
CA SER A 92 -3.40 -5.46 1.56
C SER A 92 -3.90 -5.80 2.96
N LEU A 93 -3.21 -5.33 4.01
CA LEU A 93 -3.63 -5.50 5.41
C LEU A 93 -4.98 -4.82 5.66
N MET A 94 -5.11 -3.56 5.25
CA MET A 94 -6.35 -2.80 5.41
C MET A 94 -7.52 -3.46 4.66
N HIS A 95 -7.29 -3.87 3.41
CA HIS A 95 -8.30 -4.55 2.61
C HIS A 95 -8.71 -5.89 3.24
N PHE A 96 -7.74 -6.71 3.63
CA PHE A 96 -8.00 -8.01 4.21
C PHE A 96 -8.78 -7.90 5.53
N HIS A 97 -8.40 -6.95 6.38
CA HIS A 97 -9.12 -6.67 7.64
C HIS A 97 -10.57 -6.22 7.38
N HIS A 98 -10.77 -5.34 6.39
CA HIS A 98 -12.11 -4.88 6.03
C HIS A 98 -13.01 -6.02 5.51
N THR A 99 -12.46 -6.92 4.68
CA THR A 99 -13.20 -8.05 4.11
C THR A 99 -13.43 -9.17 5.12
N ASN A 100 -12.58 -9.32 6.13
CA ASN A 100 -12.62 -10.42 7.11
C ASN A 100 -12.68 -9.88 8.55
N PRO A 101 -13.84 -9.41 9.03
CA PRO A 101 -13.95 -8.73 10.33
C PRO A 101 -13.70 -9.64 11.54
N ASN A 102 -13.83 -10.96 11.38
CA ASN A 102 -13.57 -11.92 12.46
C ASN A 102 -12.10 -12.35 12.53
N TRP A 103 -11.25 -11.87 11.62
CA TRP A 103 -9.84 -12.22 11.59
C TRP A 103 -9.09 -11.51 12.73
N GLN A 104 -8.32 -12.28 13.49
CA GLN A 104 -7.52 -11.75 14.59
C GLN A 104 -6.14 -11.34 14.08
N MET A 105 -5.86 -10.04 14.14
CA MET A 105 -4.58 -9.48 13.72
C MET A 105 -3.51 -9.57 14.81
N SER A 106 -2.25 -9.39 14.42
CA SER A 106 -1.16 -9.23 15.39
C SER A 106 -1.28 -7.88 16.10
N LYS A 107 -0.88 -7.83 17.38
CA LYS A 107 -0.93 -6.61 18.20
C LYS A 107 -0.21 -5.41 17.56
N GLN A 108 0.86 -5.65 16.81
CA GLN A 108 1.62 -4.57 16.17
C GLN A 108 0.85 -3.97 14.98
N CYS A 109 0.16 -4.80 14.20
CA CYS A 109 -0.68 -4.36 13.09
C CYS A 109 -1.92 -3.60 13.59
N GLU A 110 -2.46 -3.98 14.75
CA GLU A 110 -3.60 -3.30 15.38
C GLU A 110 -3.28 -1.85 15.74
N VAL A 111 -2.17 -1.64 16.45
CA VAL A 111 -1.72 -0.28 16.80
C VAL A 111 -1.44 0.55 15.55
N TYR A 112 -0.93 -0.07 14.48
CA TYR A 112 -0.72 0.64 13.21
C TYR A 112 -2.04 1.10 12.59
N LEU A 113 -3.04 0.23 12.50
CA LEU A 113 -4.35 0.57 11.95
C LEU A 113 -5.05 1.65 12.77
N GLU A 114 -5.00 1.57 14.10
CA GLU A 114 -5.54 2.61 15.00
C GLU A 114 -4.91 3.98 14.72
N LYS A 115 -3.57 4.05 14.63
CA LYS A 115 -2.87 5.30 14.32
C LYS A 115 -3.20 5.87 12.95
N ILE A 116 -3.42 5.01 11.96
CA ILE A 116 -3.86 5.46 10.63
C ILE A 116 -5.27 6.05 10.70
N GLN A 117 -6.17 5.40 11.44
CA GLN A 117 -7.53 5.90 11.62
C GLN A 117 -7.51 7.25 12.34
N GLU A 118 -6.75 7.40 13.42
CA GLU A 118 -6.57 8.66 14.14
C GLU A 118 -6.10 9.78 13.19
N ARG A 119 -5.04 9.52 12.41
CA ARG A 119 -4.51 10.49 11.43
C ARG A 119 -5.51 10.85 10.34
N ALA A 120 -6.28 9.88 9.86
CA ALA A 120 -7.30 10.14 8.85
C ALA A 120 -8.41 11.05 9.41
N VAL A 121 -8.82 10.81 10.67
CA VAL A 121 -9.78 11.64 11.39
C VAL A 121 -9.22 13.04 11.63
N GLU A 122 -7.98 13.17 12.12
CA GLU A 122 -7.31 14.47 12.31
C GLU A 122 -7.21 15.26 11.01
N ASN A 123 -6.80 14.62 9.91
CA ASN A 123 -6.70 15.28 8.60
C ASN A 123 -8.08 15.74 8.10
N MET A 124 -9.13 14.95 8.33
CA MET A 124 -10.49 15.32 7.97
C MET A 124 -10.99 16.51 8.80
N HIS A 125 -10.75 16.51 10.10
CA HIS A 125 -11.10 17.63 10.98
C HIS A 125 -10.29 18.89 10.66
N GLY A 126 -8.98 18.76 10.43
CA GLY A 126 -8.11 19.87 10.01
C GLY A 126 -8.56 20.48 8.68
N SER A 127 -8.95 19.64 7.71
CA SER A 127 -9.49 20.12 6.42
C SER A 127 -10.81 20.88 6.61
N SER A 128 -11.70 20.39 7.47
CA SER A 128 -12.96 21.06 7.78
C SER A 128 -12.76 22.39 8.49
N ILE A 129 -11.82 22.50 9.43
CA ILE A 129 -11.49 23.74 10.14
C ILE A 129 -10.85 24.76 9.19
N LEU A 130 -9.93 24.32 8.31
CA LEU A 130 -9.35 25.20 7.29
C LEU A 130 -10.41 25.72 6.32
N GLN A 131 -11.35 24.86 5.90
CA GLN A 131 -12.45 25.25 5.04
C GLN A 131 -13.44 26.21 5.74
N GLN A 132 -13.74 25.97 7.01
CA GLN A 132 -14.54 26.88 7.84
C GLN A 132 -13.87 28.26 7.96
N SER A 133 -12.57 28.30 8.25
CA SER A 133 -11.81 29.55 8.37
C SER A 133 -11.72 30.34 7.05
N MET A 134 -11.64 29.64 5.91
CA MET A 134 -11.68 30.28 4.59
C MET A 134 -13.07 30.87 4.30
N ASN A 135 -14.14 30.16 4.64
CA ASN A 135 -15.52 30.65 4.50
C ASN A 135 -15.81 31.85 5.40
N ASP A 136 -15.28 31.85 6.63
CA ASP A 136 -15.43 32.98 7.56
C ASP A 136 -14.69 34.21 7.04
N MET A 137 -13.45 34.07 6.55
CA MET A 137 -12.72 35.19 5.92
C MET A 137 -13.45 35.76 4.69
N GLN A 138 -14.02 34.91 3.83
CA GLN A 138 -14.81 35.39 2.68
C GLN A 138 -16.07 36.11 3.11
N ASN A 139 -16.77 35.65 4.15
CA ASN A 139 -17.95 36.34 4.69
C ASN A 139 -17.58 37.70 5.31
N LEU A 140 -16.46 37.80 6.02
CA LEU A 140 -15.99 39.10 6.53
C LEU A 140 -15.62 40.07 5.41
N GLN A 141 -15.03 39.58 4.30
CA GLN A 141 -14.75 40.41 3.14
C GLN A 141 -16.03 40.84 2.41
N ALA A 142 -17.02 39.95 2.28
CA ALA A 142 -18.32 40.26 1.69
C ALA A 142 -19.10 41.31 2.50
N GLN A 143 -19.02 41.26 3.84
CA GLN A 143 -19.61 42.27 4.72
C GLN A 143 -18.89 43.63 4.63
N GLN A 144 -17.56 43.64 4.50
CA GLN A 144 -16.79 44.87 4.31
C GLN A 144 -17.10 45.54 2.95
N SER A 145 -17.31 44.76 1.89
CA SER A 145 -17.74 45.31 0.59
C SER A 145 -19.15 45.92 0.60
N PHE A 146 -20.05 45.44 1.46
CA PHE A 146 -21.42 45.97 1.57
C PHE A 146 -21.53 47.26 2.41
N TYR A 147 -20.54 47.53 3.26
CA TYR A 147 -20.47 48.76 4.09
C TYR A 147 -19.68 49.90 3.40
N SER A 148 -19.14 49.66 2.21
CA SER A 148 -18.22 50.57 1.51
C SER A 148 -18.87 51.36 0.38
N ASP A 149 -20.20 51.31 0.19
CA ASP A 149 -20.91 52.15 -0.78
C ASP A 149 -21.38 53.46 -0.10
N PRO A 150 -20.78 54.62 -0.42
CA PRO A 150 -21.29 55.91 0.01
C PRO A 150 -22.44 56.34 -0.91
N LEU A 151 -23.46 56.99 -0.31
CA LEU A 151 -24.47 57.81 -1.00
C LEU A 151 -23.85 58.84 -1.95
#